data_AF-A0A3D5QDF2-F1
#
_entry.id   AF-A0A3D5QDF2-F1
#
_cell.length_a   1.000
_cell.length_b   1.000
_cell.length_c   1.000
_cell.angle_alpha   90.00
_cell.angle_beta   90.00
_cell.angle_gamma   90.00
#
_symmetry.space_group_name_H-M   'P 1'
#
loop_
_entity.id
_entity.type
_entity.pdbx_description
1 polymer ?
#
loop_
_entity_poly.entity_id
_entity_poly.type
_entity_poly.pdbx_seq_one_letter_code
_entity_poly.pdbx_strand_id
1 'polypeptide(L)' 'LDYLIKNNYEYSKILFEYSVKNNIPFIYASSAATYGGGENGYSDEMKDIYLLTPLNPYGFSKQLFDQWLLL' A
#
# COMPACT_ATOMS: atom_id res chain seq x y z
N LEU A 1 -2.27 14.68 6.35
CA LEU A 1 -1.47 13.86 5.40
C LEU A 1 -0.20 13.35 6.05
N ASP A 2 0.63 14.21 6.64
CA ASP A 2 1.91 13.86 7.30
C ASP A 2 1.82 12.63 8.24
N TYR A 3 0.85 12.61 9.16
CA TYR A 3 0.64 11.49 10.07
C TYR A 3 0.41 10.14 9.35
N LEU A 4 -0.43 10.12 8.31
CA LEU A 4 -0.77 8.90 7.59
C LEU A 4 0.42 8.38 6.76
N ILE A 5 1.23 9.27 6.20
CA ILE A 5 2.45 8.88 5.47
C ILE A 5 3.47 8.28 6.43
N LYS A 6 3.77 8.95 7.54
CA LYS A 6 4.70 8.44 8.55
C LYS A 6 4.25 7.10 9.13
N ASN A 7 2.98 7.02 9.52
CA ASN A 7 2.47 5.87 10.27
C ASN A 7 2.11 4.67 9.39
N ASN A 8 1.60 4.88 8.17
CA ASN A 8 1.13 3.78 7.32
C ASN A 8 2.11 3.42 6.20
N TYR A 9 2.84 4.39 5.65
CA TYR A 9 3.78 4.14 4.57
C TYR A 9 5.21 3.94 5.10
N GLU A 10 5.79 4.94 5.76
CA GLU A 10 7.19 4.86 6.23
C GLU A 10 7.38 3.77 7.28
N TYR A 11 6.49 3.67 8.25
CA TYR A 11 6.56 2.63 9.28
C TYR A 11 6.45 1.22 8.69
N SER A 12 5.55 1.01 7.73
CA SER A 12 5.41 -0.29 7.06
C SER A 12 6.67 -0.68 6.29
N LYS A 13 7.36 0.29 5.67
CA LYS A 13 8.66 0.04 5.03
C LYS A 13 9.71 -0.41 6.04
N ILE A 14 9.80 0.26 7.20
CA ILE A 14 10.72 -0.13 8.27
C ILE A 14 10.47 -1.57 8.72
N LEU A 15 9.20 -1.94 8.92
CA LEU A 15 8.83 -3.31 9.31
C LEU A 15 9.13 -4.34 8.22
N PHE A 16 8.86 -4.00 6.95
CA PHE A 16 9.18 -4.86 5.81
C PHE A 16 10.69 -5.09 5.71
N GLU A 17 11.48 -4.04 5.71
CA GLU A 17 12.95 -4.10 5.64
C GLU A 17 13.54 -4.91 6.79
N TYR A 18 13.02 -4.70 8.01
CA TYR A 18 13.41 -5.51 9.17
C TYR A 18 13.08 -6.99 8.96
N SER A 19 11.87 -7.29 8.47
CA SER A 19 11.42 -8.67 8.26
C SER A 19 12.25 -9.37 7.20
N VAL A 20 12.49 -8.72 6.05
CA VAL A 20 13.36 -9.23 4.98
C VAL A 20 14.77 -9.51 5.49
N LYS A 21 15.38 -8.55 6.21
CA LYS A 21 16.73 -8.71 6.77
C LYS A 21 16.87 -9.91 7.71
N ASN A 22 15.79 -10.28 8.40
CA ASN A 22 15.78 -11.35 9.39
C ASN A 22 15.14 -12.65 8.90
N ASN A 23 14.79 -12.75 7.60
CA ASN A 23 14.07 -13.89 7.02
C ASN A 23 12.74 -14.19 7.73
N ILE A 24 12.02 -13.15 8.14
CA ILE A 24 10.71 -13.25 8.78
C ILE A 24 9.63 -13.06 7.70
N PRO A 25 8.64 -13.96 7.59
CA PRO A 25 7.49 -13.75 6.73
C PRO A 25 6.76 -12.45 7.11
N PHE A 26 6.60 -11.56 6.14
CA PHE A 26 5.92 -10.28 6.34
C PHE A 26 4.54 -10.32 5.67
N ILE A 27 3.49 -10.23 6.49
CA ILE A 27 2.11 -10.12 6.05
C ILE A 27 1.61 -8.77 6.52
N TYR A 28 1.10 -7.95 5.60
CA TYR A 28 0.64 -6.59 5.91
C TYR A 28 -0.80 -6.38 5.46
N ALA A 29 -1.44 -5.36 6.03
CA ALA A 29 -2.80 -4.97 5.68
C ALA A 29 -2.80 -3.78 4.72
N SER A 30 -3.17 -4.03 3.46
CA SER A 30 -3.65 -3.00 2.54
C SER A 30 -5.14 -2.66 2.84
N SER A 31 -5.88 -2.12 1.89
CA SER A 31 -7.28 -1.74 2.04
C SER A 31 -7.98 -1.63 0.69
N ALA A 32 -9.25 -2.04 0.60
CA ALA A 32 -10.09 -1.78 -0.57
C ALA A 32 -10.30 -0.28 -0.86
N ALA A 33 -9.92 0.61 0.05
CA ALA A 33 -9.89 2.06 -0.21
C ALA A 33 -8.88 2.44 -1.31
N THR A 34 -7.97 1.54 -1.70
CA THR A 34 -7.06 1.73 -2.84
C THR A 34 -7.81 1.82 -4.17
N TYR A 35 -8.86 1.02 -4.36
CA TYR A 35 -9.64 0.95 -5.61
C TYR A 35 -10.40 2.23 -5.96
N GLY A 36 -10.48 3.19 -5.05
CA GLY A 36 -11.19 4.42 -5.30
C GLY A 36 -12.70 4.26 -5.30
N GLY A 37 -13.36 4.75 -6.34
CA GLY A 37 -14.78 4.55 -6.59
C GLY A 37 -15.09 3.21 -7.27
N GLY A 38 -14.07 2.40 -7.60
CA GLY A 38 -14.21 1.16 -8.36
C GLY A 38 -14.31 1.39 -9.88
N GLU A 39 -13.97 2.58 -10.37
CA GLU A 39 -14.00 2.94 -11.79
C GLU A 39 -13.10 2.06 -12.67
N ASN A 40 -12.04 1.48 -12.08
CA ASN A 40 -11.10 0.56 -12.72
C ASN A 40 -11.31 -0.91 -12.28
N GLY A 41 -12.45 -1.22 -11.64
CA GLY A 41 -12.72 -2.52 -11.04
C GLY A 41 -12.00 -2.73 -9.70
N TYR A 42 -11.93 -3.99 -9.27
CA TYR A 42 -11.38 -4.42 -7.97
C TYR A 42 -10.28 -5.48 -8.17
N SER A 43 -9.32 -5.17 -9.03
CA SER A 43 -8.20 -6.07 -9.36
C SER A 43 -6.95 -5.69 -8.56
N ASP A 44 -6.38 -6.66 -7.84
CA ASP A 44 -5.07 -6.54 -7.17
C ASP A 44 -3.92 -7.11 -8.04
N GLU A 45 -4.16 -7.36 -9.33
CA GLU A 45 -3.09 -7.80 -10.22
C GLU A 45 -2.02 -6.70 -10.36
N MET A 46 -0.74 -7.10 -10.39
CA MET A 46 0.39 -6.15 -10.44
C MET A 46 0.31 -5.15 -11.60
N LYS A 47 -0.26 -5.56 -12.74
CA LYS A 47 -0.43 -4.70 -13.93
C LYS A 47 -1.46 -3.58 -13.72
N ASP A 48 -2.43 -3.79 -12.84
CA ASP A 48 -3.57 -2.89 -12.63
C ASP A 48 -3.34 -1.94 -11.45
N ILE A 49 -2.38 -2.24 -10.57
CA ILE A 49 -2.18 -1.51 -9.32
C ILE A 49 -1.94 -0.01 -9.54
N TYR A 50 -1.25 0.39 -10.61
CA TYR A 50 -0.96 1.80 -10.91
C TYR A 50 -2.17 2.56 -11.46
N LEU A 51 -3.25 1.86 -11.80
CA LEU A 51 -4.51 2.45 -12.25
C LEU A 51 -5.43 2.81 -11.08
N LEU A 52 -5.18 2.30 -9.87
CA LEU A 52 -6.07 2.50 -8.74
C LEU A 52 -6.01 3.95 -8.23
N THR A 53 -7.19 4.54 -7.97
CA THR A 53 -7.34 5.98 -7.62
C THR A 53 -8.00 6.16 -6.25
N PRO A 54 -7.25 6.10 -5.13
CA PRO A 54 -7.81 6.22 -3.80
C PRO A 54 -8.53 7.56 -3.56
N LEU A 55 -9.72 7.53 -2.97
CA LEU A 55 -10.54 8.74 -2.77
C LEU A 55 -10.22 9.53 -1.50
N ASN A 56 -9.27 9.06 -0.67
CA ASN A 56 -8.92 9.73 0.57
C ASN A 56 -7.43 9.52 0.95
N PRO A 57 -6.88 10.37 1.85
CA PRO A 57 -5.49 10.26 2.29
C PRO A 57 -5.10 8.92 2.93
N TYR A 58 -6.05 8.21 3.56
CA TYR A 58 -5.79 6.89 4.13
C TYR A 58 -5.58 5.85 3.03
N GLY A 59 -6.49 5.77 2.06
CA GLY A 59 -6.36 4.89 0.90
C GLY A 59 -5.09 5.21 0.10
N PHE A 60 -4.77 6.50 -0.07
CA PHE A 60 -3.52 6.93 -0.69
C PHE A 60 -2.28 6.40 0.06
N SER A 61 -2.27 6.46 1.39
CA SER A 61 -1.14 5.93 2.17
C SER A 61 -0.95 4.42 2.03
N LYS A 62 -2.03 3.65 1.80
CA LYS A 62 -1.99 2.20 1.55
C LYS A 62 -1.52 1.90 0.14
N GLN A 63 -2.10 2.58 -0.84
CA GLN A 63 -1.73 2.49 -2.24
C GLN A 63 -0.24 2.78 -2.48
N LEU A 64 0.30 3.79 -1.79
CA LEU A 64 1.71 4.15 -1.89
C LEU A 64 2.64 3.01 -1.40
N PHE A 65 2.23 2.28 -0.37
CA PHE A 65 2.97 1.12 0.12
C PHE A 65 2.85 -0.07 -0.84
N ASP A 66 1.65 -0.34 -1.36
CA ASP A 66 1.42 -1.41 -2.35
C ASP A 66 2.26 -1.21 -3.61
N GLN A 67 2.31 0.03 -4.12
CA GLN A 67 3.15 0.38 -5.27
C GLN A 67 4.65 0.28 -4.97
N TRP A 68 5.07 0.61 -3.75
CA TRP A 68 6.47 0.53 -3.34
C TRP A 68 6.97 -0.92 -3.25
N LEU A 69 6.12 -1.87 -2.83
CA LEU A 69 6.48 -3.30 -2.78
C LEU A 69 6.72 -3.92 -4.15
N LEU A 70 6.24 -3.29 -5.23
CA LEU A 70 6.37 -3.77 -6.60
C LEU A 70 7.57 -3.18 -7.34
N LEU A 71 8.29 -2.24 -6.72
CA LEU A 71 9.57 -1.70 -7.21
C LEU A 71 10.74 -2.58 -6.76
#